data_AF-A0A6B3M9F3-F1
#
_entry.id   AF-A0A6B3M9F3-F1
#
_cell.length_a   1.000
_cell.length_b   1.000
_cell.length_c   1.000
_cell.angle_alpha   90.00
_cell.angle_beta   90.00
_cell.angle_gamma   90.00
#
_symmetry.space_group_name_H-M   'P 1'
#
loop_
_entity.id
_entity.type
_entity.pdbx_description
1 polymer ?
#
loop_
_entity_poly.entity_id
_entity_poly.type
_entity_poly.pdbx_seq_one_letter_code
_entity_poly.pdbx_strand_id
1 'polypeptide(L)' 'MTVIPTIYLSAAFYFFLVWLEAFKRDNNISLQQRRISWLVLILGTIFWPIVVPFSYLERINTAPRDIC' A
#
# COMPACT_ATOMS: atom_id res chain seq x y z
N MET A 1 20.43 0.69 -14.39
CA MET A 1 19.01 0.30 -14.58
C MET A 1 18.35 0.01 -13.22
N THR A 2 18.35 0.97 -12.28
CA THR A 2 17.78 0.77 -10.92
C THR A 2 16.94 1.95 -10.43
N VAL A 3 16.82 3.00 -11.24
CA VAL A 3 16.15 4.26 -10.86
C VAL A 3 14.68 4.04 -10.50
N ILE A 4 13.95 3.27 -11.31
CA ILE A 4 12.53 2.97 -11.08
C ILE A 4 12.29 2.24 -9.75
N PRO A 5 12.94 1.08 -9.46
CA PRO A 5 12.73 0.40 -8.19
C PRO A 5 13.18 1.24 -6.98
N THR A 6 14.24 2.05 -7.12
CA THR A 6 14.65 2.95 -6.03
C THR A 6 13.58 4.00 -5.72
N ILE A 7 13.02 4.67 -6.73
CA ILE A 7 11.93 5.65 -6.52
C ILE A 7 10.71 4.97 -5.88
N TYR A 8 10.38 3.77 -6.33
CA TYR A 8 9.24 3.03 -5.81
C TYR A 8 9.40 2.64 -4.34
N LEU A 9 10.57 2.12 -3.97
CA LEU A 9 10.90 1.78 -2.58
C LEU A 9 10.94 3.02 -1.68
N SER A 10 11.47 4.15 -2.17
CA SER A 10 11.46 5.41 -1.43
C SER A 10 10.05 5.93 -1.18
N ALA A 11 9.17 5.88 -2.18
CA ALA A 11 7.77 6.27 -2.03
C ALA A 11 7.03 5.35 -1.05
N ALA A 12 7.21 4.03 -1.16
CA ALA A 12 6.60 3.07 -0.24
C ALA A 12 7.06 3.30 1.21
N PHE A 13 8.35 3.57 1.43
CA PHE A 13 8.88 3.89 2.74
C PHE A 13 8.31 5.21 3.30
N TYR A 14 8.17 6.24 2.46
CA TYR A 14 7.56 7.50 2.87
C TYR A 14 6.09 7.31 3.29
N PHE A 15 5.29 6.62 2.49
CA PHE A 15 3.89 6.32 2.85
C PHE A 15 3.78 5.50 4.13
N PHE A 16 4.67 4.52 4.32
CA PHE A 16 4.74 3.74 5.55
C PHE A 16 4.99 4.64 6.77
N LEU A 17 5.92 5.59 6.69
CA LEU A 17 6.22 6.52 7.78
C LEU A 17 5.03 7.45 8.09
N VAL A 18 4.38 8.01 7.07
CA VAL A 18 3.21 8.88 7.24
C VAL A 18 2.07 8.13 7.93
N TRP A 19 1.78 6.90 7.48
CA TRP A 19 0.74 6.07 8.08
C TRP A 19 1.12 5.60 9.49
N LEU A 20 2.39 5.30 9.75
CA LEU A 20 2.89 4.96 11.08
C LEU A 20 2.74 6.14 12.04
N GLU A 21 3.00 7.36 11.58
CA GLU A 21 2.86 8.57 12.38
C GLU A 21 1.38 8.88 12.66
N ALA A 22 0.52 8.78 11.64
CA ALA A 22 -0.93 8.90 11.81
C ALA A 22 -1.47 7.87 12.81
N PHE A 23 -0.98 6.63 12.73
CA PHE A 23 -1.34 5.57 13.65
C PHE A 23 -0.87 5.81 15.08
N LYS A 24 0.34 6.37 15.27
CA LYS A 24 0.86 6.76 16.59
C LYS A 24 0.09 7.93 17.20
N ARG A 25 -0.46 8.83 16.37
CA ARG A 25 -1.20 10.01 16.81
C ARG A 25 -2.59 9.65 17.34
N ASP A 26 -3.16 8.54 16.87
CA ASP A 26 -4.44 8.04 17.34
C ASP A 26 -4.25 7.28 18.67
N ASN A 27 -4.41 7.98 19.80
CA ASN A 27 -4.26 7.44 21.15
C ASN A 27 -5.55 6.81 21.72
N ASN A 28 -6.66 6.81 20.96
CA ASN A 28 -7.98 6.32 21.43
C ASN A 28 -8.32 4.90 20.95
N ILE A 29 -7.35 4.16 20.42
CA ILE A 29 -7.58 2.84 19.84
C ILE A 29 -7.35 1.73 20.87
N SER A 30 -8.29 0.77 20.92
CA SER A 30 -8.19 -0.42 21.76
C SER A 30 -6.97 -1.27 21.38
N LEU A 31 -6.44 -2.06 22.34
CA LEU A 31 -5.26 -2.90 22.13
C LEU A 31 -5.42 -3.88 20.94
N GLN A 32 -6.65 -4.35 20.71
CA GLN A 32 -6.98 -5.22 19.57
C GLN A 32 -6.93 -4.45 18.24
N GLN A 33 -7.52 -3.26 18.18
CA GLN A 33 -7.48 -2.41 16.99
C GLN A 33 -6.03 -2.04 16.63
N ARG A 34 -5.21 -1.75 17.66
CA ARG A 34 -3.79 -1.44 17.50
C ARG A 34 -3.01 -2.58 16.84
N ARG A 35 -3.30 -3.83 17.20
CA ARG A 35 -2.69 -5.02 16.57
C ARG A 35 -3.12 -5.19 15.12
N ILE A 36 -4.42 -5.02 14.83
CA ILE A 36 -4.98 -5.13 13.48
C ILE A 36 -4.36 -4.06 12.57
N SER A 37 -4.30 -2.80 13.01
CA SER A 37 -3.68 -1.73 12.24
C SER A 37 -2.19 -1.96 11.97
N TRP A 38 -1.44 -2.51 12.93
CA TRP A 38 -0.05 -2.91 12.70
C TRP A 38 0.07 -4.02 11.64
N LEU A 39 -0.81 -5.02 11.67
CA LEU A 39 -0.86 -6.07 10.65
C LEU A 39 -1.20 -5.49 9.28
N VAL A 40 -2.18 -4.61 9.19
CA VAL A 40 -2.55 -3.93 7.93
C VAL A 40 -1.39 -3.08 7.40
N LEU A 41 -0.66 -2.38 8.27
CA LEU A 41 0.49 -1.57 7.88
C LEU A 41 1.63 -2.45 7.31
N ILE A 42 1.95 -3.57 7.97
CA ILE A 42 2.97 -4.52 7.53
C ILE A 42 2.54 -5.21 6.23
N LEU A 43 1.34 -5.78 6.20
CA LEU A 43 0.79 -6.46 5.03
C LEU A 43 0.68 -5.50 3.85
N GLY A 44 0.14 -4.31 4.06
CA GLY A 44 0.05 -3.27 3.04
C GLY A 44 1.40 -2.94 2.44
N THR A 45 2.46 -2.83 3.24
CA THR A 45 3.81 -2.50 2.78
C THR A 45 4.47 -3.66 2.02
N ILE A 46 4.36 -4.90 2.52
CA ILE A 46 4.95 -6.10 1.89
C ILE A 46 4.23 -6.45 0.60
N PHE A 47 2.88 -6.38 0.60
CA PHE A 47 2.07 -6.74 -0.55
C PHE A 47 1.93 -5.60 -1.56
N TRP A 48 2.31 -4.36 -1.24
CA TRP A 48 2.26 -3.22 -2.16
C TRP A 48 2.84 -3.50 -3.56
N PRO A 49 4.04 -4.11 -3.70
CA PRO A 49 4.64 -4.40 -5.01
C PRO A 49 3.86 -5.44 -5.81
N ILE A 50 2.99 -6.22 -5.15
CA ILE A 50 2.15 -7.25 -5.77
C ILE A 50 0.76 -6.67 -6.07
N VAL A 51 0.16 -5.95 -5.12
CA VAL A 51 -1.19 -5.38 -5.26
C VAL A 51 -1.25 -4.39 -6.42
N VAL A 52 -0.23 -3.54 -6.59
CA VAL A 52 -0.21 -2.56 -7.68
C VAL A 52 -0.26 -3.20 -9.07
N PRO A 53 0.63 -4.14 -9.46
CA PRO A 53 0.52 -4.80 -10.76
C PRO A 53 -0.78 -5.61 -10.90
N PHE A 54 -1.26 -6.29 -9.85
CA PHE A 54 -2.54 -7.00 -9.90
C PHE A 54 -3.72 -6.06 -10.14
N SER A 55 -3.78 -4.91 -9.45
CA SER A 55 -4.84 -3.91 -9.66
C SER A 55 -4.80 -3.31 -11.07
N TYR A 56 -3.61 -3.19 -11.67
CA TYR A 56 -3.45 -2.74 -13.04
C TYR A 56 -3.93 -3.81 -14.05
N LEU A 57 -3.57 -5.08 -13.82
CA LEU A 57 -4.04 -6.20 -14.65
C LEU A 57 -5.55 -6.37 -14.58
N GLU A 58 -6.15 -6.26 -13.39
CA GLU A 58 -7.59 -6.29 -13.21
C GLU A 58 -8.25 -5.12 -13.95
N ARG A 59 -7.72 -3.90 -13.82
CA ARG A 59 -8.22 -2.74 -14.55
C ARG A 59 -8.17 -2.92 -16.07
N ILE A 60 -7.12 -3.54 -16.61
CA ILE A 60 -7.04 -3.84 -18.05
C ILE A 60 -8.07 -4.90 -18.46
N ASN A 61 -8.22 -5.97 -17.67
CA ASN A 61 -9.12 -7.07 -17.99
C ASN A 61 -10.60 -6.69 -17.84
N THR A 62 -10.90 -5.75 -16.95
CA THR A 62 -12.26 -5.25 -16.70
C THR A 62 -12.58 -3.98 -17.50
N ALA A 63 -11.60 -3.37 -18.17
CA ALA A 63 -11.86 -2.28 -19.10
C ALA A 63 -12.77 -2.80 -20.24
N PRO A 64 -13.90 -2.13 -20.54
CA PRO A 64 -14.77 -2.51 -21.65
C PRO A 64 -13.95 -2.60 -22.94
N ARG A 65 -14.02 -3.73 -23.65
CA ARG A 65 -13.40 -3.93 -24.97
C ARG A 65 -14.22 -3.29 -26.09
N ASP A 66 -14.80 -2.13 -25.81
CA ASP A 66 -15.67 -1.41 -26.72
C ASP A 66 -15.07 -0.03 -26.89
N ILE A 67 -14.24 0.14 -27.93
CA ILE A 67 -14.21 1.27 -28.87
C ILE A 67 -12.99 1.07 -29.81
N CYS A 68 -13.35 0.68 -31.04
CA CYS A 68 -12.64 0.63 -32.32
C CYS A 68 -11.41 -0.28 -32.50
#